data_AF-A0A537LG47-F1
#
_entry.id   AF-A0A537LG47-F1
#
_cell.length_a   1.000
_cell.length_b   1.000
_cell.length_c   1.000
_cell.angle_alpha   90.00
_cell.angle_beta   90.00
_cell.angle_gamma   90.00
#
_symmetry.space_group_name_H-M   'P 1'
#
loop_
_entity.id
_entity.type
_entity.pdbx_description
1 polymer ?
#
loop_
_entity_poly.entity_id
_entity_poly.type
_entity_poly.pdbx_seq_one_letter_code
_entity_poly.pdbx_strand_id
1 'polypeptide(L)' 'AYEHLLLDVMRGVQTSFPRRDEVELQWAIVDPLLQHWADHPPEDFPNYPAGSMGPADADALLVREGRQWRTD' A
#
# COMPACT_ATOMS: atom_id res chain seq x y z
N ALA A 1 -14.58 9.38 -9.24
CA ALA A 1 -13.20 9.82 -8.98
C ALA A 1 -12.71 10.79 -10.06
N TYR A 2 -12.60 10.37 -11.33
CA TYR A 2 -12.01 11.19 -12.39
C TYR A 2 -12.69 12.53 -12.68
N GLU A 3 -14.03 12.58 -12.67
CA GLU A 3 -14.77 13.84 -12.85
C GLU A 3 -14.33 14.92 -11.84
N HIS A 4 -14.18 14.53 -10.58
CA HIS A 4 -13.76 15.41 -9.51
C HIS A 4 -12.32 15.88 -9.69
N LEU A 5 -11.40 14.99 -10.07
CA LEU A 5 -10.00 15.34 -10.34
C LEU A 5 -9.88 16.36 -11.48
N LEU A 6 -10.64 16.18 -12.56
CA LEU A 6 -10.65 17.12 -13.69
C LEU A 6 -11.22 18.47 -13.29
N LEU A 7 -12.30 18.48 -12.50
CA LEU A 7 -12.89 19.69 -11.96
C LEU A 7 -11.91 20.46 -11.05
N ASP A 8 -11.17 19.74 -10.21
CA ASP A 8 -10.15 20.31 -9.32
C ASP A 8 -9.02 20.98 -10.11
N VAL A 9 -8.55 20.34 -11.19
CA VAL A 9 -7.56 20.95 -12.10
C VAL A 9 -8.10 22.24 -12.72
N MET A 10 -9.34 22.23 -13.24
CA MET A 10 -9.96 23.42 -13.84
C MET A 10 -10.13 24.56 -12.83
N ARG A 11 -10.32 24.22 -11.54
CA ARG A 11 -10.47 25.18 -10.43
C ARG A 11 -9.15 25.57 -9.77
N GLY A 12 -8.04 24.97 -10.16
CA GLY A 12 -6.73 25.20 -9.54
C GLY A 12 -6.60 24.64 -8.11
N VAL A 13 -7.46 23.68 -7.74
CA VAL A 13 -7.43 23.02 -6.43
C VAL A 13 -6.42 21.88 -6.48
N GLN A 14 -5.36 21.96 -5.67
CA GLN A 14 -4.25 20.99 -5.70
C GLN A 14 -4.31 19.91 -4.61
N THR A 15 -5.26 19.99 -3.66
CA THR A 15 -5.34 19.09 -2.49
C THR A 15 -5.58 17.62 -2.85
N SER A 16 -6.10 17.36 -4.04
CA SER A 16 -6.39 16.01 -4.53
C SER A 16 -5.19 15.36 -5.24
N PHE A 17 -4.07 16.08 -5.35
CA PHE A 17 -2.87 15.63 -6.05
C PHE A 17 -1.68 15.56 -5.08
N PRO A 18 -0.86 14.51 -5.14
CA PRO A 18 0.31 14.42 -4.30
C PRO A 18 1.33 15.49 -4.69
N ARG A 19 1.97 16.09 -3.70
CA ARG A 19 3.08 17.02 -3.95
C ARG A 19 4.35 16.27 -4.28
N ARG A 20 5.30 16.92 -4.96
CA ARG A 20 6.56 16.28 -5.38
C ARG A 20 7.35 15.71 -4.18
N ASP A 21 7.48 16.49 -3.11
CA ASP A 21 8.17 16.09 -1.88
C ASP A 21 7.48 14.88 -1.21
N GLU A 22 6.15 14.83 -1.26
CA GLU A 22 5.39 13.67 -0.75
C GLU A 22 5.67 12.41 -1.57
N VAL A 23 5.71 12.52 -2.89
CA VAL A 23 6.05 11.39 -3.78
C VAL A 23 7.49 10.92 -3.53
N GLU A 24 8.45 11.85 -3.40
CA GLU A 24 9.84 11.51 -3.11
C GLU A 24 9.98 10.79 -1.75
N LEU A 25 9.24 11.22 -0.71
CA LEU A 25 9.23 10.56 0.60
C LEU A 25 8.55 9.18 0.57
N GLN A 26 7.46 9.04 -0.19
CA GLN A 26 6.79 7.74 -0.38
C GLN A 26 7.76 6.74 -1.03
N TRP A 27 8.48 7.14 -2.07
CA TRP A 27 9.47 6.30 -2.72
C TRP A 27 10.66 5.98 -1.83
N ALA A 28 11.14 6.93 -1.02
CA ALA A 28 12.20 6.66 -0.04
C ALA A 28 11.85 5.54 0.97
N ILE A 29 10.56 5.27 1.21
CA ILE A 29 10.09 4.17 2.06
C ILE A 29 9.97 2.86 1.26
N VAL A 30 9.41 2.91 0.06
CA VAL A 30 9.06 1.70 -0.73
C VAL A 30 10.28 1.14 -1.50
N ASP A 31 11.16 2.00 -2.02
CA ASP A 31 12.29 1.57 -2.85
C ASP A 31 13.23 0.56 -2.15
N PRO A 32 13.65 0.78 -0.88
CA PRO A 32 14.53 -0.18 -0.21
C PRO A 32 13.88 -1.56 -0.01
N LEU A 33 12.56 -1.60 0.21
CA LEU A 33 11.81 -2.85 0.34
C LEU A 33 11.77 -3.62 -0.99
N LEU A 34 11.51 -2.92 -2.09
CA LEU A 34 11.49 -3.51 -3.43
C LEU A 34 12.87 -4.02 -3.84
N GLN A 35 13.94 -3.25 -3.57
CA GLN A 35 15.32 -3.67 -3.81
C GLN A 35 15.64 -4.94 -3.02
N HIS A 36 15.28 -4.97 -1.73
CA HIS A 36 15.50 -6.15 -0.90
C HIS A 36 14.81 -7.39 -1.46
N TRP A 37 13.55 -7.30 -1.88
CA TRP A 37 12.81 -8.42 -2.47
C TRP A 37 13.35 -8.86 -3.84
N ALA A 38 13.87 -7.93 -4.64
CA ALA A 38 14.50 -8.26 -5.91
C ALA A 38 15.81 -9.06 -5.71
N ASP A 39 16.61 -8.68 -4.71
CA ASP A 39 17.88 -9.33 -4.38
C ASP A 39 17.68 -10.63 -3.56
N HIS A 40 16.58 -10.74 -2.82
CA HIS A 40 16.25 -11.86 -1.94
C HIS A 40 14.85 -12.40 -2.27
N PRO A 41 14.71 -13.21 -3.33
CA PRO A 41 13.45 -13.84 -3.65
C PRO A 41 12.95 -14.65 -2.44
N PRO A 42 11.67 -14.53 -2.05
CA PRO A 42 11.16 -15.24 -0.90
C PRO A 42 11.21 -16.76 -1.14
N GLU A 43 11.75 -17.50 -0.16
CA GLU A 43 11.77 -18.97 -0.19
C GLU A 43 10.35 -19.55 -0.06
N ASP A 44 9.49 -18.84 0.66
CA ASP A 44 8.07 -19.15 0.82
C ASP A 44 7.25 -17.89 0.57
N PHE A 45 6.21 -18.02 -0.26
CA PHE A 45 5.29 -16.93 -0.57
C PHE A 45 3.90 -17.33 -0.07
N PRO A 46 3.36 -16.65 0.97
CA PRO A 46 2.13 -17.08 1.61
C PRO A 46 0.94 -16.83 0.67
N ASN A 47 0.50 -17.90 0.03
CA ASN A 47 -0.58 -17.87 -0.95
C ASN A 47 -1.95 -17.98 -0.26
N TYR A 48 -3.02 -17.59 -0.95
CA TYR A 48 -4.36 -17.57 -0.39
C TYR A 48 -5.44 -17.81 -1.45
N PRO A 49 -6.61 -18.38 -1.08
CA PRO A 49 -7.71 -18.59 -2.02
C PRO A 49 -8.26 -17.26 -2.56
N ALA A 50 -8.60 -17.21 -3.84
CA ALA A 50 -9.28 -16.06 -4.42
C ALA A 50 -10.60 -15.76 -3.68
N GLY A 51 -10.82 -14.49 -3.33
CA GLY A 51 -11.99 -14.06 -2.55
C GLY A 51 -11.83 -14.19 -1.03
N SER A 52 -10.71 -14.70 -0.52
CA SER A 52 -10.37 -14.60 0.91
C SER A 52 -9.82 -13.21 1.26
N MET A 53 -9.65 -12.96 2.56
CA MET A 53 -9.02 -11.73 3.08
C MET A 53 -7.49 -11.71 2.95
N GLY A 54 -6.88 -12.74 2.38
CA GLY A 54 -5.43 -12.92 2.31
C GLY A 54 -4.94 -14.19 3.03
N PRO A 55 -3.62 -14.35 3.20
CA PRO A 55 -3.01 -15.49 3.89
C PRO A 55 -3.09 -15.34 5.41
N ALA A 56 -3.04 -16.46 6.13
CA ALA A 56 -3.07 -16.48 7.60
C ALA A 56 -1.90 -15.70 8.24
N ASP A 57 -0.76 -15.59 7.54
CA ASP A 57 0.39 -14.81 8.00
C ASP A 57 0.09 -13.32 8.13
N ALA A 58 -0.86 -12.78 7.34
CA ALA A 58 -1.30 -11.39 7.44
C ALA A 58 -2.05 -11.14 8.77
N ASP A 59 -2.84 -12.10 9.24
CA ASP A 59 -3.49 -12.05 10.55
C ASP A 59 -2.46 -12.20 11.67
N ALA A 60 -1.56 -13.19 11.54
CA ALA A 60 -0.51 -13.45 12.52
C ALA A 60 0.39 -12.23 12.76
N LEU A 61 0.70 -11.47 11.69
CA LEU A 61 1.46 -10.22 11.76
C LEU A 61 0.83 -9.20 12.72
N LEU A 62 -0.50 -9.01 12.64
CA LEU A 62 -1.22 -8.07 13.51
C LEU A 62 -1.42 -8.61 14.92
N VAL A 63 -1.74 -9.91 15.05
CA VAL A 63 -1.96 -10.58 16.34
C VAL A 63 -0.71 -10.51 17.22
N ARG A 64 0.48 -10.61 16.62
CA ARG A 64 1.77 -10.41 17.34
C ARG A 64 1.85 -9.05 18.05
N GLU A 65 1.16 -8.04 17.53
CA GLU A 65 1.10 -6.69 18.10
C GLU A 65 -0.23 -6.42 18.83
N GLY A 66 -1.02 -7.46 19.13
CA GLY A 66 -2.30 -7.35 19.81
C GLY A 66 -3.39 -6.67 18.99
N ARG A 67 -3.26 -6.65 17.65
CA ARG A 67 -4.20 -6.03 16.72
C ARG A 67 -4.91 -7.08 15.86
N GLN A 68 -6.02 -6.67 15.23
CA GLN A 68 -6.77 -7.47 14.27
C GLN A 68 -7.26 -6.57 13.13
N TRP A 69 -7.49 -7.15 11.94
CA TRP A 69 -8.11 -6.45 10.83
C TRP A 69 -9.56 -6.05 11.17
N ARG A 70 -9.99 -4.90 10.65
CA ARG A 70 -11.39 -4.48 10.68
C ARG A 70 -12.04 -4.99 9.41
N THR A 71 -13.08 -5.81 9.54
CA THR A 71 -13.76 -6.49 8.43
C THR A 71 -15.24 -6.12 8.32
N ASP A 72 -15.65 -5.14 9.11
CA ASP A 72 -16.99 -4.55 9.22
C ASP A 72 -17.29 -3.53 8.12
#